data_AF-A0A5D0JP19-F1
#
_entry.id   AF-A0A5D0JP19-F1
#
_cell.length_a   1.000
_cell.length_b   1.000
_cell.length_c   1.000
_cell.angle_alpha   90.00
_cell.angle_beta   90.00
_cell.angle_gamma   90.00
#
_symmetry.space_group_name_H-M   'P 1'
#
loop_
_entity.id
_entity.type
_entity.pdbx_description
1 polymer ?
#
loop_
_entity_poly.entity_id
_entity_poly.type
_entity_poly.pdbx_seq_one_letter_code
_entity_poly.pdbx_strand_id
1 'polypeptide(L)'
;MSTTVVNVETEGKTWGGGNEPLKASYGKMMMWFFIVSDALTFSGFLAAYGFSRFKFIDSWPIADEVFTHVPFLHGQELPMIYVAFMTFILIMSSVTMVLAVDAGHHLNKAKVTIYMFLTIIGGLIFVGSQAWEWATFIKGDYGAIQTKGGNILQFVDTEGHRVALKDFVVANADADRTQHERDNG
;
A
#
# COMPACT_ATOMS: atom_id res chain seq x y z
N MET A 1 25.43 23.41 -73.45
CA MET A 1 24.26 23.44 -72.53
C MET A 1 24.63 22.58 -71.34
N SER A 2 24.84 23.18 -70.17
CA SER A 2 25.20 22.48 -68.93
C SER A 2 23.90 22.12 -68.21
N THR A 3 23.63 20.83 -68.06
CA THR A 3 22.47 20.33 -67.33
C THR A 3 22.79 20.38 -65.84
N THR A 4 22.37 21.44 -65.17
CA THR A 4 22.44 21.55 -63.70
C THR A 4 21.50 20.52 -63.10
N VAL A 5 22.05 19.43 -62.56
CA VAL A 5 21.30 18.48 -61.75
C VAL A 5 21.05 19.15 -60.40
N VAL A 6 19.80 19.53 -60.14
CA VAL A 6 19.39 20.08 -58.85
C VAL A 6 19.40 18.91 -57.86
N ASN A 7 20.45 18.82 -57.04
CA ASN A 7 20.41 17.97 -55.85
C ASN A 7 19.42 18.60 -54.89
N VAL A 8 18.19 18.07 -54.89
CA VAL A 8 17.21 18.36 -53.85
C VAL A 8 17.73 17.66 -52.59
N GLU A 9 18.45 18.42 -51.76
CA GLU A 9 18.67 18.05 -50.36
C GLU A 9 17.29 17.84 -49.74
N THR A 10 16.99 16.58 -49.42
CA THR A 10 15.73 16.17 -48.82
C THR A 10 15.75 16.55 -47.34
N GLU A 11 15.69 17.85 -47.07
CA GLU A 11 15.25 18.31 -45.75
C GLU A 11 13.79 17.88 -45.55
N GLY A 12 13.58 16.96 -44.61
CA GLY A 12 12.37 16.97 -43.79
C GLY A 12 11.12 16.26 -44.32
N LYS A 13 11.21 15.13 -45.04
CA LYS A 13 10.05 14.22 -45.20
C LYS A 13 10.23 12.91 -44.43
N THR A 14 9.96 12.98 -43.13
CA THR A 14 9.76 11.81 -42.27
C THR A 14 8.37 11.19 -42.51
N TRP A 15 8.30 10.20 -43.39
CA TRP A 15 7.70 8.87 -43.14
C TRP A 15 7.58 8.11 -44.47
N GLY A 16 8.48 7.16 -44.68
CA GLY A 16 8.47 6.19 -45.78
C GLY A 16 8.44 4.74 -45.28
N GLY A 17 7.80 4.50 -44.13
CA GLY A 17 7.69 3.16 -43.52
C GLY A 17 8.97 2.58 -42.90
N GLY A 18 10.11 3.30 -42.95
CA GLY A 18 11.41 2.82 -42.48
C GLY A 18 11.97 3.43 -41.18
N ASN A 19 11.32 4.45 -40.60
CA ASN A 19 11.82 5.13 -39.39
C ASN A 19 10.70 5.30 -38.37
N GLU A 20 10.90 4.88 -37.12
CA GLU A 20 9.91 4.99 -36.02
C GLU A 20 9.32 6.41 -35.91
N PRO A 21 7.97 6.57 -35.91
CA PRO A 21 7.33 7.88 -36.06
C PRO A 21 7.53 8.77 -34.84
N LEU A 22 7.87 8.17 -33.69
CA LEU A 22 8.09 8.83 -32.41
C LEU A 22 9.53 8.72 -31.89
N LYS A 23 10.48 8.15 -32.67
CA LYS A 23 11.85 7.83 -32.23
C LYS A 23 11.89 7.15 -30.83
N ALA A 24 10.83 6.40 -30.50
CA ALA A 24 10.62 5.80 -29.20
C ALA A 24 10.65 4.29 -29.37
N SER A 25 11.63 3.65 -28.74
CA SER A 25 11.72 2.18 -28.72
C SER A 25 10.42 1.58 -28.20
N TYR A 26 9.99 0.48 -28.85
CA TYR A 26 8.80 -0.29 -28.47
C TYR A 26 8.72 -0.57 -26.96
N GLY A 27 9.83 -0.96 -26.32
CA GLY A 27 9.85 -1.24 -24.88
C GLY A 27 9.54 -0.01 -24.01
N LYS A 28 10.02 1.18 -24.40
CA LYS A 28 9.69 2.43 -23.70
C LYS A 28 8.22 2.80 -23.89
N MET A 29 7.67 2.58 -25.09
CA MET A 29 6.27 2.85 -25.38
C MET A 29 5.31 1.92 -24.60
N MET A 30 5.61 0.62 -24.54
CA MET A 30 4.81 -0.34 -23.77
C MET A 30 4.83 -0.03 -22.26
N MET A 31 5.96 0.45 -21.74
CA MET A 31 6.03 0.90 -20.34
C MET A 31 5.08 2.07 -20.07
N TRP A 32 5.01 3.05 -20.97
CA TRP A 32 4.08 4.17 -20.83
C TRP A 32 2.62 3.73 -20.86
N PHE A 33 2.24 2.84 -21.79
CA PHE A 33 0.88 2.28 -21.80
C PHE A 33 0.57 1.54 -20.50
N PHE A 34 1.50 0.73 -20.01
CA PHE A 34 1.36 0.03 -18.73
C PHE A 34 1.11 0.99 -17.57
N ILE A 35 1.90 2.07 -17.44
CA ILE A 35 1.74 3.07 -16.38
C ILE A 35 0.37 3.77 -16.48
N VAL A 36 -0.07 4.11 -17.69
CA VAL A 36 -1.39 4.73 -17.89
C VAL A 36 -2.51 3.77 -17.51
N SER A 37 -2.41 2.50 -17.89
CA SER A 37 -3.39 1.47 -17.52
C SER A 37 -3.47 1.27 -16.00
N ASP A 38 -2.32 1.29 -15.32
CA ASP A 38 -2.26 1.18 -13.85
C ASP A 38 -2.89 2.40 -13.17
N ALA A 39 -2.58 3.62 -13.64
CA ALA A 39 -3.17 4.86 -13.14
C ALA A 39 -4.70 4.89 -13.31
N LEU A 40 -5.23 4.40 -14.43
CA LEU A 40 -6.68 4.28 -14.65
C LEU A 40 -7.31 3.26 -13.69
N THR A 41 -6.63 2.14 -13.43
CA THR A 41 -7.09 1.12 -12.48
C THR A 41 -7.20 1.68 -11.06
N PHE A 42 -6.14 2.35 -10.58
CA PHE A 42 -6.16 3.03 -9.28
C PHE A 42 -7.20 4.15 -9.20
N SER A 43 -7.41 4.90 -10.28
CA SER A 43 -8.46 5.93 -10.34
C SER A 43 -9.85 5.33 -10.14
N GLY A 44 -10.11 4.16 -10.72
CA GLY A 44 -11.34 3.40 -10.49
C GLY A 44 -11.52 3.00 -9.03
N PHE A 45 -10.47 2.48 -8.39
CA PHE A 45 -10.51 2.14 -6.96
C PHE A 45 -10.72 3.36 -6.07
N LEU A 46 -10.06 4.49 -6.34
CA LEU A 46 -10.24 5.73 -5.59
C LEU A 46 -11.65 6.31 -5.76
N ALA A 47 -12.22 6.28 -6.96
CA ALA A 47 -13.59 6.71 -7.19
C ALA A 47 -14.59 5.82 -6.44
N ALA A 48 -14.41 4.50 -6.47
CA ALA A 48 -15.24 3.55 -5.73
C ALA A 48 -15.12 3.71 -4.21
N TYR A 49 -13.90 3.94 -3.70
CA TYR A 49 -13.65 4.25 -2.29
C TYR A 49 -14.31 5.56 -1.88
N GLY A 50 -14.11 6.63 -2.65
CA GLY A 50 -14.72 7.94 -2.40
C GLY A 50 -16.24 7.86 -2.36
N PHE A 51 -16.85 7.21 -3.36
CA PHE A 51 -18.30 6.99 -3.39
C PHE A 51 -18.80 6.21 -2.17
N SER A 52 -18.13 5.11 -1.81
CA SER A 52 -18.46 4.33 -0.61
C SER A 52 -18.36 5.15 0.66
N ARG A 53 -17.30 5.96 0.79
CA ARG A 53 -17.07 6.83 1.95
C ARG A 53 -18.13 7.92 2.07
N PHE A 54 -18.56 8.52 0.97
CA PHE A 54 -19.63 9.53 0.96
C PHE A 54 -21.00 8.92 1.27
N LYS A 55 -21.27 7.71 0.76
CA LYS A 55 -22.55 7.01 0.98
C LYS A 55 -22.72 6.50 2.41
N PHE A 56 -21.64 6.09 3.07
CA PHE A 56 -21.65 5.50 4.41
C PHE A 56 -20.77 6.30 5.38
N ILE A 57 -21.02 7.61 5.48
CA ILE A 57 -20.14 8.51 6.24
C ILE A 57 -20.14 8.19 7.73
N ASP A 58 -21.30 7.82 8.28
CA ASP A 58 -21.54 7.55 9.70
C ASP A 58 -21.05 6.17 10.17
N SER A 59 -20.74 5.26 9.24
CA SER A 59 -20.36 3.87 9.54
C SER A 59 -18.87 3.58 9.41
N TRP A 60 -18.07 4.57 8.99
CA TRP A 60 -16.65 4.37 8.72
C TRP A 60 -15.79 4.66 9.96
N PRO A 61 -14.80 3.80 10.28
CA PRO A 61 -13.93 3.98 11.44
C PRO A 61 -13.04 5.23 11.32
N ILE A 62 -12.67 5.79 12.46
CA ILE A 62 -11.74 6.92 12.57
C ILE A 62 -10.32 6.39 12.35
N ALA A 63 -9.56 7.03 11.44
CA ALA A 63 -8.23 6.56 11.05
C ALA A 63 -7.22 6.54 12.22
N ASP A 64 -7.37 7.47 13.16
CA ASP A 64 -6.51 7.59 14.34
C ASP A 64 -6.61 6.39 15.29
N GLU A 65 -7.70 5.62 15.24
CA GLU A 65 -7.89 4.41 16.05
C GLU A 65 -7.46 3.12 15.33
N VAL A 66 -7.21 3.22 14.01
CA VAL A 66 -6.87 2.08 13.14
C VAL A 66 -5.35 1.93 12.98
N PHE A 67 -4.61 3.04 13.08
CA PHE A 67 -3.17 3.09 12.81
C PHE A 67 -2.37 3.65 13.99
N THR A 68 -2.42 2.98 15.14
CA THR A 68 -1.70 3.37 16.37
C THR A 68 -0.47 2.50 16.66
N HIS A 69 -0.36 1.34 16.00
CA HIS A 69 0.66 0.35 16.29
C HIS A 69 2.00 0.76 15.71
N VAL A 70 3.01 0.94 16.58
CA VAL A 70 4.40 1.12 16.19
C VAL A 70 5.18 -0.14 16.62
N PRO A 71 6.01 -0.74 15.75
CA PRO A 71 6.82 -1.89 16.13
C PRO A 71 7.69 -1.56 17.36
N PHE A 72 7.69 -2.45 18.35
CA PHE A 72 8.47 -2.35 19.59
C PHE A 72 8.05 -1.27 20.62
N LEU A 73 7.08 -0.41 20.31
CA LEU A 73 6.49 0.56 21.25
C LEU A 73 5.05 0.15 21.57
N HIS A 74 4.90 -0.85 22.43
CA HIS A 74 3.58 -1.26 22.93
C HIS A 74 3.17 -0.31 24.07
N GLY A 75 2.09 0.45 23.89
CA GLY A 75 1.48 1.30 24.93
C GLY A 75 1.62 2.81 24.75
N GLN A 76 2.26 3.30 23.68
CA GLN A 76 2.13 4.69 23.25
C GLN A 76 1.32 4.71 21.95
N GLU A 77 0.05 5.09 22.03
CA GLU A 77 -0.75 5.37 20.84
C GLU A 77 -0.17 6.61 20.17
N LEU A 78 0.62 6.39 19.12
CA LEU A 78 1.19 7.45 18.28
C LEU A 78 0.54 7.31 16.89
N PRO A 79 -0.67 7.89 16.71
CA PRO A 79 -1.44 7.73 15.49
C PRO A 79 -0.62 8.15 14.27
N MET A 80 -0.68 7.35 13.22
CA MET A 80 -0.16 7.65 11.88
C MET A 80 1.36 7.84 11.74
N ILE A 81 2.15 7.84 12.83
CA ILE A 81 3.61 8.01 12.74
C ILE A 81 4.25 6.85 11.97
N TYR A 82 3.78 5.62 12.20
CA TYR A 82 4.32 4.45 11.51
C TYR A 82 4.01 4.48 10.00
N VAL A 83 2.81 4.96 9.63
CA VAL A 83 2.42 5.21 8.23
C VAL A 83 3.30 6.28 7.58
N ALA A 84 3.56 7.39 8.28
CA ALA A 84 4.45 8.44 7.82
C ALA A 84 5.89 7.93 7.59
N PHE A 85 6.37 7.07 8.50
CA PHE A 85 7.66 6.40 8.35
C PHE A 85 7.72 5.49 7.12
N MET A 86 6.68 4.68 6.86
CA MET A 86 6.61 3.84 5.65
C MET A 86 6.68 4.68 4.38
N THR A 87 5.98 5.82 4.35
CA THR A 87 6.00 6.74 3.21
C THR A 87 7.38 7.38 3.04
N PHE A 88 8.02 7.79 4.13
CA PHE A 88 9.39 8.30 4.11
C PHE A 88 10.38 7.28 3.49
N ILE A 89 10.30 6.01 3.90
CA ILE A 89 11.14 4.95 3.33
C ILE A 89 10.89 4.80 1.83
N LEU A 90 9.62 4.81 1.40
CA LEU A 90 9.27 4.63 -0.01
C LEU A 90 9.80 5.79 -0.87
N ILE A 91 9.70 7.02 -0.38
CA ILE A 91 10.25 8.20 -1.05
C ILE A 91 11.78 8.09 -1.17
N MET A 92 12.47 7.75 -0.07
CA MET A 92 13.92 7.56 -0.08
C MET A 92 14.34 6.43 -1.03
N SER A 93 13.58 5.34 -1.08
CA SER A 93 13.77 4.23 -2.02
C SER A 93 13.58 4.66 -3.48
N SER A 94 12.69 5.61 -3.77
CA SER A 94 12.56 6.19 -5.11
C SER A 94 13.78 7.01 -5.49
N VAL A 95 14.34 7.77 -4.55
CA VAL A 95 15.57 8.56 -4.79
C VAL A 95 16.74 7.64 -5.13
N THR A 96 16.92 6.52 -4.39
CA THR A 96 17.98 5.56 -4.69
C THR A 96 17.82 4.92 -6.07
N MET A 97 16.60 4.66 -6.54
CA MET A 97 16.35 4.15 -7.89
C MET A 97 16.78 5.17 -8.96
N VAL A 98 16.46 6.46 -8.81
CA VAL A 98 16.87 7.50 -9.76
C VAL A 98 18.39 7.63 -9.81
N LEU A 99 19.07 7.57 -8.65
CA LEU A 99 20.53 7.57 -8.59
C LEU A 99 21.16 6.32 -9.24
N ALA A 100 20.50 5.17 -9.14
CA ALA A 100 20.91 3.95 -9.84
C ALA A 100 20.83 4.13 -11.36
N VAL A 101 19.74 4.72 -11.87
CA VAL A 101 19.56 4.99 -13.30
C VAL A 101 20.63 5.97 -13.81
N ASP A 102 20.90 7.05 -13.07
CA ASP A 102 21.95 8.01 -13.40
C ASP A 102 23.35 7.37 -13.43
N ALA A 103 23.69 6.58 -12.41
CA ALA A 103 24.95 5.81 -12.40
C ALA A 103 25.03 4.82 -13.58
N GLY A 104 23.88 4.29 -14.03
CA GLY A 104 23.76 3.42 -15.21
C GLY A 104 24.09 4.15 -16.50
N HIS A 105 23.65 5.40 -16.66
CA HIS A 105 24.04 6.24 -17.80
C HIS A 105 25.55 6.52 -17.84
N HIS A 106 26.18 6.61 -16.67
CA HIS A 106 27.65 6.74 -16.54
C HIS A 106 28.40 5.40 -16.59
N LEU A 107 27.72 4.28 -16.88
CA LEU A 107 28.28 2.92 -16.93
C LEU A 107 29.00 2.49 -15.63
N ASN A 108 28.69 3.13 -14.49
CA ASN A 108 29.33 2.87 -13.21
C ASN A 108 28.63 1.72 -12.48
N LYS A 109 29.01 0.49 -12.85
CA LYS A 109 28.40 -0.74 -12.33
C LYS A 109 28.40 -0.82 -10.80
N ALA A 110 29.47 -0.40 -10.14
CA ALA A 110 29.58 -0.46 -8.68
C ALA A 110 28.51 0.40 -7.98
N LYS A 111 28.32 1.64 -8.45
CA LYS A 111 27.29 2.53 -7.92
C LYS A 111 25.88 2.04 -8.24
N VAL A 112 25.64 1.53 -9.44
CA VAL A 112 24.35 0.91 -9.82
C VAL A 112 24.01 -0.23 -8.87
N THR A 113 24.96 -1.14 -8.60
CA THR A 113 24.72 -2.28 -7.70
C THR A 113 24.38 -1.82 -6.29
N ILE A 114 25.10 -0.84 -5.74
CA ILE A 114 24.83 -0.32 -4.40
C ILE A 114 23.46 0.35 -4.34
N TYR A 115 23.14 1.23 -5.28
CA TYR A 115 21.86 1.95 -5.28
C TYR A 115 20.67 1.01 -5.52
N MET A 116 20.78 0.04 -6.41
CA MET A 116 19.76 -1.00 -6.59
C MET A 116 19.57 -1.84 -5.32
N PHE A 117 20.67 -2.21 -4.64
CA PHE A 117 20.59 -2.92 -3.37
C PHE A 117 19.86 -2.11 -2.30
N LEU A 118 20.16 -0.81 -2.17
CA LEU A 118 19.45 0.08 -1.24
C LEU A 118 17.96 0.20 -1.58
N THR A 119 17.59 0.30 -2.85
CA THR A 119 16.19 0.30 -3.29
C THR A 119 15.47 -0.99 -2.89
N ILE A 120 16.11 -2.15 -3.06
CA ILE A 120 15.52 -3.45 -2.67
C ILE A 120 15.31 -3.52 -1.16
N ILE A 121 16.30 -3.09 -0.36
CA ILE A 121 16.18 -3.07 1.10
C ILE A 121 15.05 -2.13 1.54
N GLY A 122 14.95 -0.94 0.95
CA GLY A 122 13.83 -0.02 1.20
C GLY A 122 12.47 -0.66 0.90
N GLY A 123 12.35 -1.34 -0.24
CA GLY A 123 11.13 -2.07 -0.62
C GLY A 123 10.79 -3.22 0.34
N LEU A 124 11.78 -3.99 0.79
CA LEU A 124 11.58 -5.07 1.77
C LEU A 124 11.11 -4.54 3.13
N ILE A 125 11.70 -3.43 3.61
CA ILE A 125 11.26 -2.80 4.85
C ILE A 125 9.82 -2.31 4.71
N PHE A 126 9.46 -1.69 3.59
CA PHE A 126 8.09 -1.23 3.33
C PHE A 126 7.08 -2.38 3.34
N VAL A 127 7.31 -3.45 2.57
CA VAL A 127 6.40 -4.61 2.51
C VAL A 127 6.32 -5.32 3.86
N GLY A 128 7.44 -5.48 4.56
CA GLY A 128 7.46 -6.04 5.90
C GLY A 128 6.66 -5.21 6.91
N SER A 129 6.75 -3.88 6.80
CA SER A 129 6.00 -2.94 7.64
C SER A 129 4.49 -3.04 7.40
N GLN A 130 4.07 -3.10 6.13
CA GLN A 130 2.68 -3.33 5.76
C GLN A 130 2.16 -4.68 6.27
N ALA A 131 2.93 -5.76 6.07
CA ALA A 131 2.55 -7.07 6.56
C ALA A 131 2.37 -7.11 8.08
N TRP A 132 3.24 -6.40 8.82
CA TRP A 132 3.13 -6.29 10.27
C TRP A 132 1.93 -5.48 10.73
N GLU A 133 1.68 -4.32 10.12
CA GLU A 133 0.53 -3.46 10.42
C GLU A 133 -0.78 -4.21 10.19
N TRP A 134 -0.91 -4.90 9.07
CA TRP A 134 -2.07 -5.73 8.76
C TRP A 134 -2.21 -6.93 9.71
N ALA A 135 -1.11 -7.62 10.04
CA ALA A 135 -1.16 -8.72 10.99
C ALA A 135 -1.59 -8.26 12.39
N THR A 136 -1.13 -7.07 12.81
CA THR A 136 -1.50 -6.47 14.10
C THR A 136 -2.95 -5.99 14.09
N PHE A 137 -3.38 -5.35 13.00
CA PHE A 137 -4.76 -4.91 12.78
C PHE A 137 -5.75 -6.09 12.79
N ILE A 138 -5.44 -7.19 12.10
CA ILE A 138 -6.28 -8.40 12.07
C ILE A 138 -6.31 -9.10 13.43
N LYS A 139 -5.17 -9.16 14.13
CA LYS A 139 -5.10 -9.76 15.47
C LYS A 139 -5.97 -8.99 16.46
N GLY A 140 -6.01 -7.66 16.32
CA GLY A 140 -6.88 -6.75 17.06
C GLY A 140 -6.55 -6.65 18.56
N ASP A 141 -6.53 -5.43 19.09
CA ASP A 141 -6.42 -5.22 20.54
C ASP A 141 -7.78 -5.28 21.25
N TYR A 142 -8.83 -4.86 20.55
CA TYR A 142 -10.20 -4.77 21.05
C TYR A 142 -11.11 -5.64 20.17
N GLY A 143 -11.37 -6.87 20.59
CA GLY A 143 -12.26 -7.75 19.84
C GLY A 143 -13.69 -7.18 19.76
N ALA A 144 -14.36 -7.39 18.63
CA ALA A 144 -15.73 -6.93 18.39
C ALA A 144 -16.66 -8.12 18.12
N ILE A 145 -17.91 -8.04 18.59
CA ILE A 145 -18.93 -9.09 18.36
C ILE A 145 -19.87 -8.62 17.26
N GLN A 146 -19.95 -9.38 16.18
CA GLN A 146 -20.93 -9.15 15.12
C GLN A 146 -22.24 -9.87 15.45
N THR A 147 -23.33 -9.13 15.59
CA THR A 147 -24.67 -9.69 15.77
C THR A 147 -25.19 -10.25 14.43
N LYS A 148 -26.13 -11.22 14.49
CA LYS A 148 -26.76 -11.83 13.30
C LYS A 148 -27.46 -10.83 12.36
N GLY A 149 -27.73 -9.61 12.84
CA GLY A 149 -28.29 -8.51 12.04
C GLY A 149 -27.24 -7.63 11.34
N GLY A 150 -25.95 -7.97 11.42
CA GLY A 150 -24.86 -7.22 10.78
C GLY A 150 -24.27 -6.08 11.61
N ASN A 151 -24.82 -5.78 12.80
CA ASN A 151 -24.29 -4.73 13.68
C ASN A 151 -23.06 -5.23 14.44
N ILE A 152 -21.97 -4.46 14.37
CA ILE A 152 -20.73 -4.70 15.12
C ILE A 152 -20.83 -3.97 16.46
N LEU A 153 -20.83 -4.72 17.55
CA LEU A 153 -20.87 -4.19 18.91
C LEU A 153 -19.45 -4.08 19.45
N GLN A 154 -19.08 -2.89 19.91
CA GLN A 154 -17.84 -2.59 20.61
C GLN A 154 -18.16 -2.37 22.09
N PHE A 155 -17.33 -2.92 22.97
CA PHE A 155 -17.48 -2.76 24.42
C PHE A 155 -16.74 -1.50 24.87
N VAL A 156 -17.45 -0.65 25.62
CA VAL A 156 -16.98 0.63 26.11
C VAL A 156 -17.25 0.68 27.62
N ASP A 157 -16.28 1.13 28.41
CA ASP A 157 -16.43 1.34 29.85
C ASP A 157 -17.33 2.55 30.15
N THR A 158 -17.74 2.68 31.40
CA THR A 158 -18.52 3.77 32.00
C THR A 158 -17.90 5.16 31.73
N GLU A 159 -16.60 5.21 31.45
CA GLU A 159 -15.84 6.43 31.13
C GLU A 159 -15.66 6.69 29.62
N GLY A 160 -16.17 5.80 28.75
CA GLY A 160 -16.09 5.98 27.29
C GLY A 160 -14.89 5.32 26.60
N HIS A 161 -14.03 4.61 27.34
CA HIS A 161 -12.87 3.90 26.78
C HIS A 161 -13.24 2.53 26.22
N ARG A 162 -12.71 2.14 25.04
CA ARG A 162 -12.90 0.79 24.49
C ARG A 162 -12.20 -0.24 25.38
N VAL A 163 -12.88 -1.34 25.68
CA VAL A 163 -12.35 -2.40 26.54
C VAL A 163 -12.22 -3.69 25.72
N ALA A 164 -11.13 -4.42 25.88
CA ALA A 164 -10.86 -5.62 25.09
C ALA A 164 -11.64 -6.84 25.62
N LEU A 165 -12.24 -7.64 24.72
CA LEU A 165 -13.00 -8.86 25.09
C LEU A 165 -12.29 -9.77 26.09
N LYS A 166 -10.95 -9.85 26.04
CA LYS A 166 -10.12 -10.64 26.95
C LYS A 166 -10.11 -10.15 28.41
N ASP A 167 -10.43 -8.88 28.66
CA ASP A 167 -10.33 -8.27 30.00
C ASP A 167 -11.60 -8.49 30.83
N PHE A 168 -12.73 -8.81 30.19
CA PHE A 168 -14.02 -9.08 30.86
C PHE A 168 -14.58 -10.47 30.54
N VAL A 169 -14.12 -11.15 29.49
CA VAL A 169 -14.35 -12.59 29.35
C VAL A 169 -13.42 -13.29 30.33
N VAL A 170 -13.90 -13.46 31.56
CA VAL A 170 -13.44 -14.55 32.42
C VAL A 170 -13.74 -15.83 31.64
N ALA A 171 -12.73 -16.38 30.97
CA ALA A 171 -12.77 -17.76 30.56
C ALA A 171 -12.84 -18.56 31.87
N ASN A 172 -14.06 -18.79 32.36
CA ASN A 172 -14.33 -19.84 33.32
C ASN A 172 -14.07 -21.16 32.61
N ALA A 173 -12.79 -21.48 32.37
CA ALA A 173 -12.34 -22.80 31.99
C ALA A 173 -12.57 -23.80 33.14
N ASP A 174 -12.78 -23.30 34.36
CA ASP A 174 -12.98 -24.07 35.58
C ASP A 174 -14.37 -23.89 36.22
N ALA A 175 -15.37 -23.33 35.52
CA ALA A 175 -16.76 -23.49 35.96
C ALA A 175 -17.20 -24.91 35.57
N ASP A 176 -16.96 -25.82 36.50
CA ASP A 176 -17.44 -27.20 36.50
C ASP A 176 -18.86 -27.21 35.92
N ARG A 177 -18.98 -27.66 34.67
CA ARG A 177 -20.29 -27.85 34.04
C ARG A 177 -20.93 -28.97 34.82
N THR A 178 -21.80 -28.64 35.77
CA THR A 178 -22.62 -29.63 36.47
C THR A 178 -23.47 -30.33 35.43
N GLN A 179 -22.98 -31.47 34.95
CA GLN A 179 -23.71 -32.36 34.08
C GLN A 179 -24.86 -32.90 34.94
N HIS A 180 -26.10 -32.63 34.54
CA HIS A 180 -27.25 -33.23 35.19
C HIS A 180 -27.17 -34.75 35.00
N GLU A 181 -26.73 -35.45 36.04
CA GLU A 181 -26.93 -36.89 36.15
C GLU A 181 -28.37 -37.17 36.58
N ARG A 182 -28.84 -38.34 36.18
CA ARG A 182 -30.24 -38.79 36.24
C ARG A 182 -30.83 -38.89 37.66
N ASP A 183 -30.04 -38.57 38.68
CA ASP A 183 -30.39 -38.63 40.10
C ASP A 183 -30.73 -37.25 40.71
N ASN A 184 -30.55 -36.15 39.97
CA ASN A 184 -30.95 -34.80 40.40
C ASN A 184 -32.26 -34.35 39.74
N GLY A 185 -33.27 -35.21 39.78
CA GLY A 185 -34.65 -34.96 39.33
C GLY A 185 -35.66 -35.26 40.41
#